data_AF-A0A350P3B3-F1
#
_entry.id   AF-A0A350P3B3-F1
#
_cell.length_a   1.000
_cell.length_b   1.000
_cell.length_c   1.000
_cell.angle_alpha   90.00
_cell.angle_beta   90.00
_cell.angle_gamma   90.00
#
_symmetry.space_group_name_H-M   'P 1'
#
loop_
_entity.id
_entity.type
_entity.pdbx_description
1 polymer ?
#
loop_
_entity_poly.entity_id
_entity_poly.type
_entity_poly.pdbx_seq_one_letter_code
_entity_poly.pdbx_strand_id
1 'polypeptide(L)' 'SHYLLAWADKLFELKTVCHCGRKANFVVRLDENGKAVTAGDQVQIGGNDRYESMCRRHFKALVWQ' A
#
# COMPACT_ATOMS: atom_id res chain seq x y z
N SER A 1 -16.83 -3.02 0.54
CA SER A 1 -15.87 -3.78 -0.30
C SER A 1 -15.71 -5.25 0.10
N HIS A 2 -16.00 -5.68 1.34
CA HIS A 2 -15.77 -7.06 1.79
C HIS A 2 -16.45 -8.17 0.96
N TYR A 3 -17.65 -7.92 0.43
CA TYR A 3 -18.42 -8.94 -0.29
C TYR A 3 -17.96 -9.17 -1.74
N LEU A 4 -17.32 -8.18 -2.36
CA LEU A 4 -16.91 -8.27 -3.78
C LEU A 4 -15.87 -9.38 -4.00
N LEU A 5 -14.97 -9.59 -3.04
CA LEU A 5 -13.98 -10.66 -3.12
C LEU A 5 -14.60 -12.04 -2.94
N ALA A 6 -15.66 -12.16 -2.13
CA ALA A 6 -16.34 -13.43 -1.89
C ALA A 6 -17.26 -13.86 -3.04
N TRP A 7 -17.77 -12.89 -3.82
CA TRP A 7 -18.67 -13.13 -4.94
C TRP A 7 -17.96 -13.24 -6.30
N ALA A 8 -16.66 -12.96 -6.37
CA ALA A 8 -15.95 -12.95 -7.64
C ALA A 8 -15.74 -14.37 -8.19
N ASP A 9 -16.24 -14.64 -9.40
CA ASP A 9 -15.95 -15.88 -10.13
C ASP A 9 -14.47 -16.02 -10.52
N LYS A 10 -13.81 -14.87 -10.72
CA LYS A 10 -12.38 -14.79 -11.07
C LYS A 10 -11.70 -13.72 -10.25
N LEU A 11 -10.58 -14.09 -9.64
CA LEU A 11 -9.75 -13.20 -8.84
C LEU A 11 -8.32 -13.23 -9.37
N PHE A 12 -7.82 -12.06 -9.77
CA PHE A 12 -6.44 -11.88 -10.22
C PHE A 12 -5.75 -10.85 -9.34
N GLU A 13 -4.67 -11.28 -8.69
CA GLU A 13 -3.84 -10.41 -7.89
C GLU A 13 -2.78 -9.74 -8.78
N LEU A 14 -2.80 -8.41 -8.81
CA LEU A 14 -1.75 -7.62 -9.46
C LEU A 14 -0.50 -7.62 -8.58
N LYS A 15 0.64 -7.97 -9.18
CA LYS A 15 1.91 -8.07 -8.46
C LYS A 15 2.76 -6.83 -8.73
N THR A 16 3.25 -6.22 -7.67
CA THR A 16 4.30 -5.20 -7.71
C THR A 16 5.53 -5.67 -6.93
N VAL A 17 6.61 -4.90 -7.01
CA VAL A 17 7.88 -5.24 -6.38
C VAL A 17 8.19 -4.23 -5.30
N CYS A 18 8.51 -4.72 -4.10
CA CYS A 18 9.02 -3.90 -3.01
C CYS A 18 10.46 -3.52 -3.28
N HIS A 19 10.94 -2.41 -2.72
CA HIS A 19 12.36 -2.00 -2.82
C HIS A 19 13.37 -3.06 -2.31
N CYS A 20 12.96 -4.10 -1.59
CA CYS A 20 13.80 -5.27 -1.27
C CYS A 20 13.78 -6.42 -2.30
N GLY A 21 13.13 -6.23 -3.46
CA GLY A 21 12.98 -7.24 -4.50
C GLY A 21 11.90 -8.29 -4.24
N ARG A 22 11.26 -8.29 -3.07
CA ARG A 22 10.14 -9.21 -2.75
C ARG A 22 8.82 -8.69 -3.31
N LYS A 23 7.88 -9.60 -3.53
CA LYS A 23 6.50 -9.25 -3.90
C LYS A 23 5.91 -8.24 -2.91
N ALA A 24 5.40 -7.13 -3.43
CA ALA A 24 4.67 -6.14 -2.68
C ALA A 24 3.17 -6.45 -2.72
N ASN A 25 2.52 -6.35 -1.55
CA ASN A 25 1.08 -6.54 -1.38
C ASN A 25 0.41 -5.32 -0.71
N PHE A 26 1.21 -4.33 -0.30
CA PHE A 26 0.76 -3.15 0.43
C PHE A 26 1.25 -1.90 -0.27
N VAL A 27 0.51 -0.80 -0.12
CA VAL A 27 0.90 0.53 -0.58
C VAL A 27 0.92 1.45 0.64
N VAL A 28 1.99 2.20 0.82
CA VAL A 28 2.12 3.21 1.86
C VAL A 28 2.12 4.61 1.24
N ARG A 29 1.49 5.56 1.92
CA ARG A 29 1.61 6.99 1.61
C ARG A 29 2.66 7.61 2.52
N LEU A 30 3.65 8.28 1.93
CA LEU A 30 4.72 8.98 2.65
C LEU A 30 4.46 10.49 2.64
N ASP A 31 4.81 11.16 3.74
CA ASP A 31 4.89 12.62 3.81
C ASP A 31 6.20 13.13 3.21
N GLU A 32 6.40 14.45 3.20
CA GLU A 32 7.61 15.10 2.70
C GLU A 32 8.87 14.73 3.51
N ASN A 33 8.70 14.19 4.72
CA ASN A 33 9.78 13.76 5.60
C ASN A 33 10.03 12.25 5.55
N GLY A 34 9.36 11.52 4.64
CA GLY A 34 9.48 10.06 4.49
C GLY A 34 8.78 9.25 5.59
N LYS A 35 7.90 9.86 6.39
CA LYS A 35 7.10 9.16 7.40
C LYS A 35 5.81 8.64 6.81
N ALA A 36 5.38 7.47 7.27
CA ALA A 36 4.10 6.91 6.87
C ALA A 36 2.95 7.78 7.39
N VAL A 37 2.09 8.20 6.46
CA VAL A 37 0.89 8.95 6.79
C VAL A 37 -0.19 7.97 7.25
N THR A 38 -0.46 7.96 8.56
CA THR A 38 -1.46 7.08 9.20
C THR A 38 -2.78 7.78 9.53
N ALA A 39 -2.82 9.11 9.47
CA ALA A 39 -3.98 9.95 9.75
C ALA A 39 -4.17 11.02 8.67
N GLY A 40 -5.36 11.63 8.62
CA GLY A 40 -5.74 12.65 7.64
C GLY A 40 -6.66 12.13 6.53
N ASP A 41 -6.92 12.96 5.53
CA ASP A 41 -7.88 12.63 4.47
C ASP A 41 -7.42 11.45 3.62
N GLN A 42 -8.36 10.51 3.40
CA GLN A 42 -8.15 9.30 2.61
C GLN A 42 -8.01 9.60 1.11
N VAL A 43 -8.63 10.68 0.63
CA VAL A 43 -8.61 11.11 -0.78
C VAL A 43 -7.78 12.37 -0.89
N GLN A 44 -6.67 12.30 -1.64
CA GLN A 44 -5.83 13.45 -1.94
C GLN A 44 -5.62 13.48 -3.46
N ILE A 45 -6.11 14.54 -4.11
CA ILE A 45 -5.99 14.72 -5.57
C ILE A 45 -4.61 15.35 -5.83
N GLY A 46 -3.70 14.59 -6.46
CA GLY A 46 -2.34 15.02 -6.78
C GLY A 46 -1.28 14.50 -5.79
N GLY A 47 -0.21 13.89 -6.34
CA GLY A 47 0.93 13.37 -5.58
C GLY A 47 1.19 11.87 -5.76
N ASN A 48 1.26 11.38 -7.00
CA ASN A 48 1.62 9.98 -7.28
C ASN A 48 3.01 9.60 -6.73
N ASP A 49 3.90 10.58 -6.59
CA ASP A 49 5.27 10.38 -6.08
C ASP A 49 5.32 10.11 -4.57
N ARG A 50 4.17 10.12 -3.89
CA ARG A 50 4.06 9.87 -2.44
C ARG A 50 3.60 8.46 -2.09
N TYR A 51 3.36 7.60 -3.08
CA TYR A 51 2.92 6.22 -2.86
C TYR A 51 4.01 5.21 -3.20
N GLU A 52 4.32 4.33 -2.24
CA GLU A 52 5.32 3.29 -2.44
C GLU A 52 4.73 1.89 -2.18
N SER A 53 5.00 0.95 -3.08
CA SER A 53 4.61 -0.44 -2.94
C SER A 53 5.58 -1.23 -2.04
N MET A 54 5.07 -1.85 -0.99
CA MET A 54 5.87 -2.54 0.02
C MET A 54 5.42 -3.99 0.27
N CYS A 55 6.40 -4.81 0.68
CA CYS A 55 6.12 -6.14 1.22
C CYS A 55 5.58 -6.02 2.65
N ARG A 56 4.88 -7.06 3.13
CA ARG A 56 4.30 -7.11 4.49
C ARG A 56 5.30 -6.74 5.59
N ARG A 57 6.56 -7.18 5.45
CA ARG A 57 7.61 -6.96 6.47
C ARG A 57 7.97 -5.49 6.61
N HIS A 58 8.21 -4.80 5.49
CA HIS A 58 8.57 -3.38 5.51
C HIS A 58 7.38 -2.50 5.86
N PHE A 59 6.19 -2.85 5.39
CA PHE A 59 4.97 -2.17 5.80
C PHE A 59 4.77 -2.26 7.33
N LYS A 60 4.89 -3.46 7.92
CA LYS A 60 4.78 -3.63 9.38
C LYS A 60 5.81 -2.80 10.14
N ALA A 61 7.07 -2.81 9.69
CA ALA A 61 8.16 -2.09 10.37
C ALA A 61 8.01 -0.56 10.32
N LEU A 62 7.33 -0.03 9.29
CA LEU A 62 7.15 1.40 9.07
C LEU A 62 5.82 1.93 9.63
N VAL A 63 4.73 1.16 9.50
CA VAL A 63 3.36 1.63 9.79
C VAL A 63 2.79 1.07 11.10
N TRP A 64 3.16 -0.15 11.48
CA TRP A 64 2.60 -0.86 12.64
C TRP A 64 3.61 -0.96 13.80
N GLN A 65 4.37 0.11 14.04
CA GLN A 65 5.20 0.23 15.24
C GLN A 65 4.34 0.39 16.49
#